data_AF-A0A7G9WCV8-F1
#
_entry.id   AF-A0A7G9WCV8-F1
#
_cell.length_a   1.000
_cell.length_b   1.000
_cell.length_c   1.000
_cell.angle_alpha   90.00
_cell.angle_beta   90.00
_cell.angle_gamma   90.00
#
_symmetry.space_group_name_H-M   'P 1'
#
loop_
_entity.id
_entity.type
_entity.pdbx_description
1 polymer ?
#
loop_
_entity_poly.entity_id
_entity_poly.type
_entity_poly.pdbx_seq_one_letter_code
_entity_poly.pdbx_strand_id
1 'polypeptide(L)' 'MTEKIILAFMAINTIFLVGYAVGRRVGRAQGEKVGYQESKSILRLKANTQAHCPICNQPNKLY' A
#
# COMPACT_ATOMS: atom_id res chain seq x y z
N MET A 1 14.04 36.59 -22.62
CA MET A 1 13.90 36.26 -21.18
C MET A 1 12.73 35.31 -20.91
N THR A 2 11.59 35.52 -21.57
CA THR A 2 10.37 34.70 -21.45
C THR A 2 10.56 33.22 -21.80
N GLU A 3 11.33 32.88 -22.85
CA GLU A 3 11.59 31.46 -23.22
C GLU A 3 12.28 30.66 -22.11
N LYS A 4 13.24 31.27 -21.40
CA LYS A 4 13.94 30.61 -20.29
C LYS A 4 12.98 30.33 -19.12
N ILE A 5 12.04 31.24 -18.89
CA ILE A 5 11.00 31.08 -17.85
C ILE A 5 10.05 29.95 -18.21
N ILE A 6 9.62 29.86 -19.48
CA ILE A 6 8.74 28.80 -19.97
C ILE A 6 9.43 27.43 -19.87
N LEU A 7 10.70 27.33 -20.28
CA LEU A 7 11.49 26.10 -20.16
C LEU A 7 11.67 25.66 -18.70
N ALA A 8 11.95 26.60 -17.80
CA ALA A 8 12.07 26.30 -16.37
C ALA A 8 10.73 25.79 -15.79
N PHE A 9 9.62 26.43 -16.15
CA PHE A 9 8.29 26.01 -15.71
C PHE A 9 7.93 24.60 -16.21
N MET A 10 8.20 24.30 -17.48
CA MET A 10 7.99 22.97 -18.07
C MET A 10 8.84 21.90 -17.37
N ALA A 11 10.10 22.19 -17.08
CA ALA A 11 11.00 21.26 -16.39
C ALA A 11 10.50 20.92 -14.97
N ILE A 12 10.09 21.93 -14.19
CA ILE A 12 9.56 21.74 -12.84
C ILE A 12 8.28 20.88 -12.87
N ASN A 13 7.34 21.19 -13.77
CA ASN A 13 6.11 20.42 -13.90
C ASN A 13 6.39 18.96 -14.30
N THR A 14 7.34 18.74 -15.21
CA THR A 14 7.72 17.39 -15.64
C THR A 14 8.30 16.58 -14.48
N ILE A 15 9.22 17.16 -13.70
CA ILE A 15 9.80 16.52 -12.52
C ILE A 15 8.71 16.18 -11.50
N PHE A 16 7.80 17.12 -11.23
CA PHE A 16 6.69 16.91 -10.30
C PHE A 16 5.77 15.76 -10.74
N LEU A 17 5.36 15.76 -12.01
CA LEU A 17 4.49 14.72 -12.58
C LEU A 17 5.13 13.34 -12.53
N VAL A 18 6.42 13.25 -12.88
CA VAL A 18 7.19 11.99 -12.81
C VAL A 18 7.30 11.52 -11.35
N GLY A 19 7.66 12.42 -10.43
CA GLY A 19 7.75 12.10 -9.00
C GLY A 19 6.42 11.59 -8.43
N TYR A 20 5.30 12.24 -8.77
CA TYR A 20 3.97 11.80 -8.36
C TYR A 20 3.59 10.43 -8.94
N ALA A 21 3.87 10.20 -10.22
CA ALA A 21 3.57 8.93 -10.88
C ALA A 21 4.35 7.76 -10.27
N VAL A 22 5.65 7.96 -10.02
CA VAL A 22 6.51 6.96 -9.36
C VAL A 22 6.05 6.74 -7.91
N GLY A 23 5.82 7.81 -7.17
CA GLY A 23 5.35 7.76 -5.78
C GLY A 23 4.06 6.97 -5.61
N ARG A 24 3.08 7.17 -6.50
CA ARG A 24 1.83 6.38 -6.47
C ARG A 24 2.04 4.89 -6.73
N ARG A 25 2.89 4.54 -7.70
CA ARG A 25 3.18 3.12 -8.00
C ARG A 25 3.88 2.43 -6.82
N VAL A 26 4.89 3.08 -6.26
CA VAL A 26 5.64 2.56 -5.11
C VAL A 26 4.74 2.46 -3.88
N GLY A 27 3.98 3.51 -3.59
CA GLY A 27 3.04 3.54 -2.46
C GLY A 27 1.99 2.44 -2.55
N ARG A 28 1.44 2.19 -3.74
CA ARG A 28 0.49 1.08 -3.96
C ARG A 28 1.15 -0.28 -3.74
N ALA A 29 2.33 -0.52 -4.32
CA ALA A 29 3.03 -1.79 -4.17
C ALA A 29 3.44 -2.07 -2.72
N GLN A 30 3.85 -1.03 -1.98
CA GLN A 30 4.15 -1.18 -0.55
C GLN A 30 2.88 -1.36 0.27
N GLY A 31 1.82 -0.60 0.02
CA GLY A 31 0.54 -0.73 0.70
C GLY A 31 -0.10 -2.11 0.51
N GLU A 32 -0.03 -2.67 -0.70
CA GLU A 32 -0.50 -4.03 -0.98
C GLU A 32 0.33 -5.09 -0.23
N LYS A 33 1.66 -4.94 -0.17
CA LYS A 33 2.53 -5.85 0.59
C LYS A 33 2.27 -5.79 2.09
N VAL A 34 2.18 -4.58 2.64
CA VAL A 34 1.90 -4.36 4.07
C VAL A 34 0.51 -4.88 4.40
N GLY A 35 -0.51 -4.50 3.63
CA GLY A 35 -1.88 -5.00 3.83
C GLY A 35 -2.00 -6.51 3.72
N TYR A 36 -1.26 -7.17 2.82
CA TYR A 36 -1.24 -8.64 2.72
C TYR A 36 -0.55 -9.32 3.93
N GLN A 37 0.50 -8.72 4.48
CA GLN A 37 1.14 -9.24 5.69
C GLN A 37 0.29 -8.99 6.94
N GLU A 38 -0.26 -7.78 7.05
CA GLU A 38 -1.08 -7.34 8.18
C GLU A 38 -2.42 -8.09 8.21
N SER A 39 -3.02 -8.36 7.05
CA SER A 39 -4.24 -9.18 6.98
C SER A 39 -4.02 -10.60 7.53
N LYS A 40 -2.86 -11.23 7.27
CA LYS A 40 -2.55 -12.56 7.85
C LYS A 40 -2.40 -12.52 9.37
N SER A 41 -1.71 -11.52 9.91
CA SER A 41 -1.55 -11.39 11.37
C SER A 41 -2.87 -11.05 12.04
N ILE A 42 -3.66 -10.14 11.48
CA ILE A 42 -5.00 -9.79 11.97
C ILE A 42 -5.92 -11.01 11.91
N LEU A 43 -5.87 -11.81 10.83
CA LEU A 43 -6.71 -13.00 10.70
C LEU A 43 -6.35 -14.06 11.75
N ARG A 44 -5.05 -14.26 12.01
CA ARG A 44 -4.57 -15.14 13.09
C ARG A 44 -5.01 -14.62 14.46
N LEU A 45 -4.93 -13.31 14.68
CA LEU A 45 -5.33 -12.68 15.95
C LEU A 45 -6.84 -12.85 16.19
N LYS A 46 -7.67 -12.63 15.16
CA LYS A 46 -9.12 -12.86 15.19
C LYS A 46 -9.47 -14.34 15.41
N ALA A 47 -8.77 -15.26 14.75
CA ALA A 47 -8.97 -16.69 14.96
C ALA A 47 -8.59 -17.16 16.37
N ASN A 48 -7.60 -16.51 16.99
CA ASN A 48 -7.19 -16.81 18.36
C ASN A 48 -8.16 -16.22 19.39
N THR A 49 -8.69 -15.02 19.17
CA THR A 49 -9.69 -14.40 20.08
C THR A 49 -11.09 -15.02 19.97
N GLN A 50 -11.48 -15.52 18.80
CA GLN A 50 -12.82 -16.09 18.58
C GLN A 50 -12.89 -17.62 18.72
N ALA A 51 -11.77 -18.29 19.04
CA ALA A 51 -11.64 -19.77 19.11
C ALA A 51 -12.15 -20.52 17.86
N HIS A 52 -12.37 -19.79 16.76
CA HIS A 52 -12.92 -20.26 15.50
C HIS A 52 -12.29 -19.46 14.36
N CYS A 53 -11.96 -20.14 13.26
CA CYS A 53 -11.40 -19.50 12.08
C CYS A 53 -12.51 -18.77 11.30
N PRO A 54 -12.40 -17.45 11.04
CA PRO A 54 -13.46 -16.67 10.38
C PRO A 54 -13.65 -16.97 8.88
N ILE A 55 -12.78 -17.78 8.27
CA ILE A 55 -12.86 -18.17 6.85
C ILE A 55 -13.56 -19.53 6.68
N CYS A 56 -13.17 -20.52 7.46
CA CYS A 56 -13.68 -21.89 7.34
C CYS A 56 -14.65 -22.28 8.47
N ASN A 57 -14.91 -21.37 9.42
CA ASN A 57 -15.77 -21.57 10.59
C ASN A 57 -15.49 -22.90 11.31
N GLN A 58 -14.22 -23.30 11.38
CA GLN A 58 -13.77 -24.45 12.15
C GLN A 58 -13.21 -24.00 13.51
N PRO A 59 -13.42 -24.79 14.58
CA PRO A 59 -12.83 -24.52 15.87
C PRO A 59 -11.32 -24.60 15.79
N ASN A 60 -10.65 -23.60 16.38
CA ASN A 60 -9.21 -23.50 16.44
C ASN A 60 -8.70 -24.60 17.40
N LYS A 61 -8.28 -25.75 16.85
CA LYS A 61 -7.67 -26.86 17.61
C LYS A 61 -6.23 -26.48 17.99
N LEU A 62 -6.08 -25.52 18.90
CA LEU A 62 -4.84 -25.32 19.64
C LEU A 62 -4.93 -26.17 20.91
N TYR A 63 -4.54 -27.44 20.78
CA TYR A 63 -4.04 -28.26 21.88
C TYR A 63 -2.52 -28.32 21.76
#